data_AF-A0AAD7KS35-F1
#
_entry.id   AF-A0AAD7KS35-F1
#
_cell.length_a   1.000
_cell.length_b   1.000
_cell.length_c   1.000
_cell.angle_alpha   90.00
_cell.angle_beta   90.00
_cell.angle_gamma   90.00
#
_symmetry.space_group_name_H-M   'P 1'
#
loop_
_entity.id
_entity.type
_entity.pdbx_description
1 polymer ?
#
loop_
_entity_poly.entity_id
_entity_poly.type
_entity_poly.pdbx_seq_one_letter_code
_entity_poly.pdbx_strand_id
1 'polypeptide(L)'
;MGAAYGTAKSGVGVASMGVMRPELVMKSIVPVVMAGVLGIYGLIIVVIISTGINPKAKSYYLFDGYAHLSSGLACGLAGLSAGMAIGIVGDAGVRANAQQP
;
A
#
# COMPACT_ATOMS: atom_id res chain seq x y z
N MET A 1 -0.75 -6.53 -3.65
CA MET A 1 -1.42 -7.29 -2.57
C MET A 1 -1.81 -6.37 -1.40
N GLY A 2 -0.86 -5.86 -0.60
CA GLY A 2 -1.17 -5.00 0.56
C GLY A 2 -2.07 -3.80 0.24
N ALA A 3 -1.75 -3.04 -0.81
CA ALA A 3 -2.56 -1.91 -1.27
C ALA A 3 -3.99 -2.31 -1.63
N ALA A 4 -4.17 -3.40 -2.41
CA ALA A 4 -5.48 -3.88 -2.82
C ALA A 4 -6.33 -4.33 -1.61
N TYR A 5 -5.74 -5.04 -0.66
CA TYR A 5 -6.43 -5.45 0.56
C TYR A 5 -6.82 -4.24 1.43
N GLY A 6 -5.88 -3.31 1.64
CA GLY A 6 -6.12 -2.11 2.43
C GLY A 6 -7.23 -1.24 1.86
N THR A 7 -7.24 -1.06 0.53
CA THR A 7 -8.30 -0.36 -0.21
C THR A 7 -9.63 -1.10 -0.12
N ALA A 8 -9.65 -2.43 -0.32
CA ALA A 8 -10.88 -3.21 -0.25
C ALA A 8 -11.53 -3.14 1.14
N LYS A 9 -10.75 -3.36 2.22
CA LYS A 9 -11.26 -3.31 3.59
C LYS A 9 -11.73 -1.92 4.00
N SER A 10 -10.92 -0.88 3.72
CA SER A 10 -11.32 0.51 4.01
C SER A 10 -12.54 0.94 3.19
N GLY A 11 -12.64 0.49 1.94
CA GLY A 11 -13.75 0.79 1.04
C GLY A 11 -15.09 0.22 1.53
N VAL A 12 -15.11 -0.95 2.16
CA VAL A 12 -16.31 -1.50 2.80
C VAL A 12 -16.80 -0.60 3.93
N GLY A 13 -15.89 -0.07 4.75
CA GLY A 13 -16.21 0.90 5.81
C GLY A 13 -16.77 2.21 5.27
N VAL A 14 -16.16 2.76 4.21
CA VAL A 14 -16.64 3.97 3.54
C VAL A 14 -18.03 3.77 2.93
N ALA A 15 -18.27 2.64 2.25
CA ALA A 15 -19.57 2.32 1.66
C ALA A 15 -20.66 2.17 2.73
N SER A 16 -20.36 1.49 3.84
CA SER A 16 -21.28 1.35 4.98
C SER A 16 -21.59 2.69 5.63
N MET A 17 -20.59 3.57 5.75
CA MET A 17 -20.79 4.92 6.29
C MET A 17 -21.56 5.82 5.32
N GLY A 18 -21.37 5.67 4.01
CA GLY A 18 -22.07 6.45 2.99
C GLY A 18 -23.59 6.27 2.99
N VAL A 19 -24.10 5.12 3.46
CA VAL A 19 -25.54 4.90 3.68
C VAL A 19 -26.04 5.62 4.93
N MET A 20 -25.22 5.68 5.98
CA MET A 20 -25.59 6.31 7.26
C MET A 20 -25.50 7.83 7.18
N ARG A 21 -24.36 8.36 6.72
CA ARG A 21 -23.99 9.79 6.72
C ARG A 21 -23.22 10.16 5.45
N PRO A 22 -23.89 10.37 4.31
CA PRO A 22 -23.25 10.59 3.00
C PRO A 22 -22.35 11.83 2.96
N GLU A 23 -22.61 12.83 3.81
CA GLU A 23 -21.83 14.07 3.92
C GLU A 23 -20.36 13.83 4.30
N LEU A 24 -20.07 12.74 5.03
CA LEU A 24 -18.73 12.44 5.56
C LEU A 24 -17.89 11.55 4.64
N VAL A 25 -18.43 11.12 3.48
CA VAL A 25 -17.76 10.21 2.53
C VAL A 25 -16.47 10.78 1.99
N MET A 26 -16.45 12.05 1.58
CA MET A 26 -15.25 12.67 1.01
C MET A 26 -14.10 12.76 2.03
N LYS A 27 -14.39 13.09 3.29
CA LYS A 27 -13.38 13.13 4.37
C LYS A 27 -12.83 11.72 4.68
N SER A 28 -13.66 10.71 4.46
CA SER A 28 -13.39 9.32 4.82
C SER A 28 -12.60 8.53 3.75
N ILE A 29 -12.27 9.12 2.61
CA ILE A 29 -11.50 8.49 1.53
C ILE A 29 -9.99 8.40 1.83
N VAL A 30 -9.49 9.18 2.81
CA VAL A 30 -8.05 9.26 3.12
C VAL A 30 -7.39 7.88 3.36
N PRO A 31 -7.97 6.93 4.13
CA PRO A 31 -7.37 5.61 4.33
C PRO A 31 -7.25 4.79 3.03
N VAL A 32 -8.18 4.97 2.08
CA VAL A 32 -8.15 4.30 0.78
C VAL A 32 -6.98 4.80 -0.06
N VAL A 33 -6.76 6.13 -0.08
CA VAL A 33 -5.63 6.73 -0.79
C VAL A 33 -4.31 6.30 -0.13
N MET A 34 -4.24 6.29 1.20
CA MET A 34 -3.05 5.87 1.94
C MET A 34 -2.69 4.40 1.67
N ALA A 35 -3.69 3.52 1.52
CA ALA A 35 -3.46 2.14 1.08
C ALA A 35 -2.94 2.07 -0.37
N GLY A 36 -3.42 2.95 -1.25
CA GLY A 36 -3.00 3.02 -2.66
C GLY A 36 -1.52 3.38 -2.87
N VAL A 37 -0.97 4.30 -2.08
CA VAL A 37 0.43 4.77 -2.23
C VAL A 37 1.45 3.64 -2.06
N LEU A 38 1.14 2.61 -1.27
CA LEU A 38 1.99 1.42 -1.12
C LEU A 38 2.30 0.71 -2.44
N GLY A 39 1.38 0.75 -3.41
CA GLY A 39 1.62 0.19 -4.74
C GLY A 39 2.68 0.98 -5.52
N ILE A 40 2.69 2.30 -5.33
CA ILE A 40 3.65 3.21 -5.99
C ILE A 40 5.05 2.99 -5.42
N TYR A 41 5.19 2.79 -4.10
CA TYR A 41 6.48 2.48 -3.50
C TYR A 41 7.10 1.19 -4.07
N GLY A 42 6.29 0.14 -4.27
CA GLY A 42 6.77 -1.10 -4.91
C GLY A 42 7.22 -0.89 -6.36
N LEU A 43 6.48 -0.08 -7.12
CA LEU A 43 6.84 0.25 -8.51
C LEU A 43 8.16 1.02 -8.59
N ILE A 44 8.35 2.03 -7.73
CA ILE A 44 9.59 2.83 -7.71
C ILE A 44 10.80 1.94 -7.46
N ILE A 45 10.72 1.01 -6.50
CA ILE A 45 11.82 0.10 -6.18
C ILE A 45 12.16 -0.78 -7.39
N VAL A 46 11.16 -1.31 -8.08
CA VAL A 46 11.38 -2.14 -9.28
C VAL A 46 12.07 -1.34 -10.40
N VAL A 47 11.69 -0.08 -10.59
CA VAL A 47 12.29 0.79 -11.61
C VAL A 47 13.76 1.08 -11.27
N ILE A 48 14.07 1.40 -10.01
CA ILE A 48 15.44 1.66 -9.57
C ILE A 48 16.33 0.43 -9.80
N ILE A 49 15.87 -0.75 -9.37
CA ILE A 49 16.62 -2.00 -9.56
C ILE A 49 16.82 -2.29 -11.06
N SER A 50 15.78 -2.11 -11.88
CA SER A 50 15.84 -2.33 -13.33
C SER A 50 16.88 -1.41 -14.00
N THR A 51 16.91 -0.12 -13.63
CA THR A 51 17.90 0.83 -14.15
C THR A 51 19.33 0.55 -13.68
N GLY A 52 19.49 -0.13 -12.54
CA GLY A 52 20.80 -0.52 -11.99
C GLY A 52 21.44 -1.73 -12.67
N ILE A 53 20.66 -2.54 -13.40
CA ILE A 53 21.16 -3.73 -14.08
C ILE A 53 21.69 -3.34 -15.47
N ASN A 54 23.01 -3.13 -15.58
CA ASN A 54 23.68 -2.79 -16.83
C ASN A 54 24.71 -3.87 -17.25
N PRO A 55 24.27 -4.92 -17.97
CA PRO A 55 25.15 -6.04 -18.37
C PRO A 55 26.25 -5.65 -19.35
N LYS A 56 26.16 -4.47 -19.99
CA LYS A 56 27.17 -3.96 -20.93
C LYS A 56 28.30 -3.17 -20.25
N ALA A 57 28.07 -2.62 -19.06
CA ALA A 57 29.00 -1.71 -18.38
C ALA A 57 29.61 -2.32 -17.10
N LYS A 58 28.93 -3.27 -16.45
CA LYS A 58 29.39 -3.92 -15.22
C LYS A 58 28.94 -5.39 -15.20
N SER A 59 29.86 -6.32 -14.94
CA SER A 59 29.49 -7.71 -14.68
C SER A 59 28.60 -7.79 -13.45
N TYR A 60 27.48 -8.50 -13.57
CA TYR A 60 26.54 -8.70 -12.48
C TYR A 60 27.09 -9.73 -11.49
N TYR A 61 27.55 -9.28 -10.33
CA TYR A 61 28.09 -10.15 -9.29
C TYR A 61 26.97 -10.83 -8.50
N LEU A 62 27.23 -12.03 -7.95
CA LEU A 62 26.28 -12.75 -7.09
C LEU A 62 25.79 -11.89 -5.91
N PHE A 63 26.66 -11.03 -5.36
CA PHE A 63 26.31 -10.12 -4.28
C PHE A 63 25.22 -9.12 -4.69
N ASP A 64 25.33 -8.49 -5.87
CA ASP A 64 24.31 -7.56 -6.39
C ASP A 64 22.97 -8.30 -6.62
N GLY A 65 23.04 -9.57 -7.07
CA GLY A 65 21.88 -10.45 -7.20
C GLY A 65 21.13 -10.68 -5.87
N TYR A 66 21.84 -11.07 -4.82
CA TYR A 66 21.24 -11.27 -3.49
C TYR A 66 20.78 -9.96 -2.85
N ALA A 67 21.48 -8.84 -3.09
CA ALA A 67 21.08 -7.52 -2.63
C ALA A 67 19.76 -7.06 -3.27
N HIS A 68 19.59 -7.26 -4.58
CA HIS A 68 18.34 -6.93 -5.28
C HIS A 68 17.17 -7.83 -4.84
N LEU A 69 17.41 -9.13 -4.64
CA LEU A 69 16.37 -10.05 -4.14
C LEU A 69 15.93 -9.69 -2.71
N SER A 70 16.90 -9.47 -1.81
CA SER A 70 16.61 -9.15 -0.41
C SER A 70 15.92 -7.80 -0.23
N SER A 71 16.34 -6.77 -0.98
CA SER A 71 15.67 -5.47 -0.96
C SER A 71 14.22 -5.55 -1.48
N GLY A 72 13.98 -6.28 -2.58
CA GLY A 72 12.63 -6.53 -3.08
C GLY A 72 11.73 -7.25 -2.07
N LEU A 73 12.25 -8.31 -1.43
CA LEU A 73 11.49 -9.06 -0.41
C LEU A 73 11.21 -8.24 0.85
N ALA A 74 12.20 -7.52 1.37
CA ALA A 74 12.05 -6.70 2.57
C ALA A 74 10.97 -5.62 2.37
N CYS A 75 11.04 -4.87 1.27
CA CYS A 75 10.07 -3.83 0.97
C CYS A 75 8.69 -4.40 0.59
N GLY A 76 8.65 -5.53 -0.12
CA GLY A 76 7.40 -6.18 -0.51
C GLY A 76 6.60 -6.71 0.69
N LEU A 77 7.27 -7.38 1.64
CA LEU A 77 6.63 -7.90 2.85
C LEU A 77 6.20 -6.76 3.79
N ALA A 78 7.04 -5.73 3.96
CA ALA A 78 6.67 -4.55 4.73
C ALA A 78 5.45 -3.83 4.14
N GLY A 79 5.39 -3.71 2.81
CA GLY A 79 4.23 -3.12 2.12
C GLY A 79 2.96 -3.96 2.26
N LEU A 80 3.09 -5.29 2.34
CA LEU A 80 1.96 -6.19 2.58
C LEU A 80 1.41 -6.03 4.00
N SER A 81 2.27 -6.04 5.02
CA SER A 81 1.85 -5.85 6.41
C SER A 81 1.26 -4.46 6.65
N ALA A 82 1.86 -3.41 6.08
CA ALA A 82 1.36 -2.05 6.18
C ALA A 82 -0.04 -1.91 5.54
N GLY A 83 -0.25 -2.47 4.35
CA GLY A 83 -1.56 -2.45 3.69
C GLY A 83 -2.65 -3.17 4.49
N MET A 84 -2.30 -4.27 5.17
CA MET A 84 -3.24 -4.99 6.03
C MET A 84 -3.62 -4.17 7.28
N ALA A 85 -2.65 -3.55 7.94
CA ALA A 85 -2.89 -2.69 9.09
C ALA A 85 -3.75 -1.47 8.72
N ILE A 86 -3.43 -0.79 7.60
CA ILE A 86 -4.22 0.34 7.10
C ILE A 86 -5.65 -0.07 6.79
N GLY A 87 -5.88 -1.25 6.20
CA GLY A 87 -7.23 -1.73 5.92
C GLY A 87 -8.09 -1.94 7.16
N ILE A 88 -7.50 -2.50 8.23
CA ILE A 88 -8.21 -2.77 9.48
C ILE A 88 -8.49 -1.47 10.24
N VAL A 89 -7.47 -0.62 10.38
CA VAL A 89 -7.60 0.69 11.05
C VAL A 89 -8.51 1.60 10.25
N GLY A 90 -8.45 1.54 8.92
CA GLY A 90 -9.32 2.23 7.99
C GLY A 90 -10.77 1.89 8.27
N ASP A 91 -11.18 0.62 8.11
CA ASP A 91 -12.57 0.18 8.32
C ASP A 91 -13.11 0.56 9.72
N ALA A 92 -12.32 0.36 10.77
CA ALA A 92 -12.72 0.75 12.14
C ALA A 92 -12.85 2.28 12.29
N GLY A 93 -11.89 3.03 11.77
CA GLY A 93 -11.86 4.49 11.86
C GLY A 93 -13.02 5.14 11.11
N VAL A 94 -13.38 4.66 9.91
CA VAL A 94 -14.54 5.20 9.18
C VAL A 94 -15.85 4.96 9.92
N ARG A 95 -16.00 3.78 10.52
CA ARG A 95 -17.21 3.41 11.28
C ARG A 95 -17.35 4.24 12.55
N ALA A 96 -16.25 4.46 13.27
CA ALA A 96 -16.24 5.32 14.46
C ALA A 96 -16.58 6.78 14.10
N ASN A 97 -15.99 7.31 13.02
CA ASN A 97 -16.28 8.65 12.52
C ASN A 97 -17.75 8.83 12.08
N ALA A 98 -18.42 7.75 11.67
CA ALA A 98 -19.86 7.79 11.37
C ALA A 98 -20.71 8.01 12.64
N GLN A 99 -20.30 7.41 13.76
CA GLN A 99 -20.98 7.51 15.06
C GLN A 99 -20.69 8.84 15.75
N GLN A 100 -19.43 9.29 15.72
CA GLN A 100 -18.99 10.51 16.39
C GLN A 100 -17.96 11.25 15.50
N PRO A 101 -18.38 12.36 14.83
CA PRO A 101 -17.60 13.04 13.78
C PRO A 101 -16.50 13.98 14.30
#